data_AF-A0AAN9R5Q9-F1
#
_entry.id   AF-A0AAN9R5Q9-F1
#
_cell.length_a   1.000
_cell.length_b   1.000
_cell.length_c   1.000
_cell.angle_alpha   90.00
_cell.angle_beta   90.00
_cell.angle_gamma   90.00
#
_symmetry.space_group_name_H-M   'P 1'
#
loop_
_entity.id
_entity.type
_entity.pdbx_description
1 polymer ?
#
loop_
_entity_poly.entity_id
_entity_poly.type
_entity_poly.pdbx_seq_one_letter_code
_entity_poly.pdbx_strand_id
1 'polypeptide(L)'
;MAYINAAFRSSREYEVYFFTKNKYVRIQYTPGRTDDKILTNLHLISSGFPSLAATFFAEPGMDCSFDTEASKAYVFSTKYCAYIDYAPATTNDKILSGPSTIAEIFPGLKNTVFENGIDSAFRSTKGKEVYLFKGNQYTRIAYDSKQLVGNIRNIADGFPVLKDTIFESGIDACFASHNESEAYLFKGENYVRIKFDSDGYDDILLGDVTPILDGWPCLRGILPVN
;
A
#
# COMPACT_ATOMS: atom_id res chain seq x y z
N MET A 1 5.40 -14.76 -7.07
CA MET A 1 5.77 -13.43 -7.61
C MET A 1 4.56 -12.53 -7.47
N ALA A 2 4.72 -11.33 -6.93
CA ALA A 2 3.62 -10.41 -6.68
C ALA A 2 3.10 -9.80 -8.00
N TYR A 3 1.77 -9.70 -8.15
CA TYR A 3 1.15 -8.96 -9.27
C TYR A 3 1.13 -7.45 -9.04
N ILE A 4 1.02 -7.04 -7.77
CA ILE A 4 0.98 -5.65 -7.33
C ILE A 4 2.04 -5.54 -6.22
N ASN A 5 2.99 -4.62 -6.36
CA ASN A 5 4.07 -4.40 -5.41
C ASN A 5 3.74 -3.33 -4.38
N ALA A 6 2.94 -2.33 -4.74
CA ALA A 6 2.51 -1.31 -3.79
C ALA A 6 1.16 -0.74 -4.21
N ALA A 7 0.43 -0.19 -3.24
CA ALA A 7 -0.81 0.51 -3.47
C ALA A 7 -0.99 1.65 -2.48
N PHE A 8 -1.66 2.73 -2.88
CA PHE A 8 -2.19 3.70 -1.92
C PHE A 8 -3.49 4.32 -2.44
N ARG A 9 -4.35 4.70 -1.50
CA ARG A 9 -5.62 5.38 -1.78
C ARG A 9 -5.36 6.82 -2.18
N SER A 10 -5.98 7.26 -3.28
CA SER A 10 -5.94 8.67 -3.67
C SER A 10 -6.81 9.52 -2.74
N SER A 11 -6.54 10.82 -2.73
CA SER A 11 -7.38 11.86 -2.13
C SER A 11 -8.61 12.15 -2.97
N ARG A 12 -8.60 11.72 -4.24
CA ARG A 12 -9.77 11.73 -5.12
C ARG A 12 -10.61 10.50 -4.80
N GLU A 13 -11.89 10.74 -4.53
CA GLU A 13 -12.82 9.69 -4.13
C GLU A 13 -12.80 8.51 -5.09
N TYR A 14 -12.70 7.32 -4.51
CA TYR A 14 -12.70 6.04 -5.21
C TYR A 14 -11.60 5.92 -6.28
N GLU A 15 -10.48 6.64 -6.12
CA GLU A 15 -9.29 6.42 -6.93
C GLU A 15 -8.18 5.70 -6.14
N VAL A 16 -7.49 4.77 -6.80
CA VAL A 16 -6.35 4.04 -6.24
C VAL A 16 -5.20 4.00 -7.24
N TYR A 17 -3.98 4.06 -6.73
CA TYR A 17 -2.77 3.84 -7.50
C TYR A 17 -2.24 2.44 -7.20
N PHE A 18 -1.99 1.65 -8.25
CA PHE A 18 -1.30 0.36 -8.13
C PHE A 18 0.05 0.43 -8.82
N PHE A 19 1.10 -0.02 -8.13
CA PHE A 19 2.47 -0.05 -8.62
C PHE A 19 2.90 -1.49 -8.84
N THR A 20 3.58 -1.72 -9.96
CA THR A 20 4.10 -3.03 -10.36
C THR A 20 5.40 -2.79 -11.12
N LYS A 21 6.51 -3.29 -10.58
CA LYS A 21 7.86 -2.96 -11.07
C LYS A 21 8.01 -1.43 -11.20
N ASN A 22 8.60 -0.96 -12.30
CA ASN A 22 8.79 0.46 -12.61
C ASN A 22 7.56 1.15 -13.23
N LYS A 23 6.37 0.53 -13.15
CA LYS A 23 5.13 1.03 -13.76
C LYS A 23 4.02 1.17 -12.72
N TYR A 24 3.02 1.95 -13.08
CA TYR A 24 1.80 2.09 -12.28
C TYR A 24 0.57 2.21 -13.17
N VAL A 25 -0.60 1.98 -12.56
CA VAL A 25 -1.92 2.32 -13.09
C VAL A 25 -2.68 3.13 -12.05
N ARG A 26 -3.62 3.96 -12.53
CA ARG A 26 -4.59 4.65 -11.68
C ARG A 26 -5.98 4.18 -12.04
N ILE A 27 -6.76 3.79 -11.05
CA ILE A 27 -8.06 3.14 -11.24
C ILE A 27 -9.10 3.88 -10.43
N GLN A 28 -10.25 4.14 -11.05
CA GLN A 28 -11.50 4.43 -10.35
C GLN A 28 -12.14 3.10 -9.96
N TYR A 29 -12.25 2.81 -8.68
CA TYR A 29 -12.70 1.52 -8.18
C TYR A 29 -14.06 1.59 -7.49
N THR A 30 -14.86 0.53 -7.59
CA THR A 30 -16.19 0.46 -6.99
C THR A 30 -16.22 -0.65 -5.95
N PRO A 31 -16.20 -0.35 -4.64
CA PRO A 31 -16.09 -1.38 -3.61
C PRO A 31 -17.17 -2.48 -3.71
N GLY A 32 -16.73 -3.73 -3.76
CA GLY A 32 -17.62 -4.90 -3.83
C GLY A 32 -18.29 -5.12 -5.19
N ARG A 33 -17.83 -4.43 -6.24
CA ARG A 33 -18.23 -4.59 -7.64
C ARG A 33 -16.98 -4.77 -8.51
N THR A 34 -17.20 -4.96 -9.81
CA THR A 34 -16.15 -5.28 -10.79
C THR A 34 -16.22 -4.34 -12.00
N ASP A 35 -16.86 -3.18 -11.85
CA ASP A 35 -17.05 -2.15 -12.89
C ASP A 35 -15.99 -1.05 -12.83
N ASP A 36 -14.84 -1.37 -12.22
CA ASP A 36 -13.69 -0.48 -12.06
C ASP A 36 -13.14 -0.02 -13.41
N LYS A 37 -12.66 1.22 -13.47
CA LYS A 37 -12.19 1.85 -14.70
C LYS A 37 -10.76 2.33 -14.57
N ILE A 38 -9.94 1.99 -15.56
CA ILE A 38 -8.59 2.53 -15.66
C ILE A 38 -8.69 4.01 -16.05
N LEU A 39 -8.18 4.88 -15.19
CA LEU A 39 -8.05 6.33 -15.42
C LEU A 39 -6.70 6.68 -16.03
N THR A 40 -5.66 5.92 -15.69
CA THR A 40 -4.32 6.02 -16.25
C THR A 40 -3.86 4.62 -16.61
N ASN A 41 -3.70 4.37 -17.92
CA ASN A 41 -3.15 3.12 -18.45
C ASN A 41 -1.75 2.85 -17.89
N LEU A 42 -1.27 1.62 -18.05
CA LEU A 42 0.03 1.20 -17.55
C LEU A 42 1.13 2.16 -18.03
N HIS A 43 1.74 2.87 -17.10
CA HIS A 43 2.63 3.99 -17.37
C HIS A 43 3.88 3.91 -16.51
N LEU A 44 5.02 4.39 -17.01
CA LEU A 44 6.25 4.45 -16.20
C LEU A 44 6.06 5.39 -15.01
N ILE A 45 6.59 4.99 -13.86
CA ILE A 45 6.59 5.82 -12.65
C ILE A 45 7.35 7.13 -12.93
N SER A 46 8.53 7.06 -13.55
CA SER A 46 9.34 8.25 -13.90
C SER A 46 8.62 9.26 -14.78
N SER A 47 7.66 8.82 -15.59
CA SER A 47 6.91 9.69 -16.49
C SER A 47 5.62 10.22 -15.84
N GLY A 48 5.00 9.46 -14.93
CA GLY A 48 3.81 9.90 -14.19
C GLY A 48 4.13 10.77 -12.97
N PHE A 49 5.32 10.55 -12.40
CA PHE A 49 5.86 11.27 -11.26
C PHE A 49 7.26 11.82 -11.60
N PRO A 50 7.37 12.89 -12.42
CA PRO A 50 8.67 13.44 -12.79
C PRO A 50 9.62 13.75 -11.63
N SER A 51 9.10 14.05 -10.43
CA SER A 51 9.96 14.26 -9.25
C SER A 51 10.73 13.01 -8.82
N LEU A 52 10.28 11.82 -9.25
CA LEU A 52 10.88 10.52 -8.91
C LEU A 52 11.79 9.96 -10.02
N ALA A 53 11.89 10.61 -11.19
CA ALA A 53 12.48 10.01 -12.39
C ALA A 53 13.92 9.51 -12.25
N ALA A 54 14.75 10.16 -11.42
CA ALA A 54 16.15 9.79 -11.16
C ALA A 54 16.33 9.16 -9.77
N THR A 55 15.35 8.39 -9.31
CA THR A 55 15.35 7.76 -7.98
C THR A 55 15.05 6.28 -8.07
N PHE A 56 15.37 5.55 -6.99
CA PHE A 56 15.04 4.12 -6.86
C PHE A 56 13.53 3.84 -6.83
N PHE A 57 12.69 4.86 -6.56
CA PHE A 57 11.23 4.73 -6.64
C PHE A 57 10.73 4.61 -8.08
N ALA A 58 11.48 5.13 -9.05
CA ALA A 58 11.16 4.97 -10.47
C ALA A 58 11.75 3.69 -11.05
N GLU A 59 12.97 3.30 -10.66
CA GLU A 59 13.63 2.06 -11.08
C GLU A 59 14.49 1.51 -9.91
N PRO A 60 14.20 0.31 -9.37
CA PRO A 60 13.33 -0.73 -9.94
C PRO A 60 11.82 -0.46 -9.77
N GLY A 61 11.44 0.54 -8.99
CA GLY A 61 10.04 0.87 -8.71
C GLY A 61 9.74 0.94 -7.21
N MET A 62 8.47 1.21 -6.90
CA MET A 62 7.98 1.21 -5.52
C MET A 62 7.58 -0.20 -5.08
N ASP A 63 8.01 -0.60 -3.89
CA ASP A 63 7.70 -1.90 -3.28
C ASP A 63 6.84 -1.80 -2.01
N CYS A 64 6.52 -0.59 -1.56
CA CYS A 64 5.49 -0.32 -0.57
C CYS A 64 5.07 1.15 -0.65
N SER A 65 3.85 1.46 -0.24
CA SER A 65 3.35 2.84 -0.14
C SER A 65 2.15 2.92 0.79
N PHE A 66 1.86 4.11 1.31
CA PHE A 66 0.60 4.41 1.98
C PHE A 66 0.24 5.89 1.88
N ASP A 67 -1.07 6.18 1.82
CA ASP A 67 -1.59 7.54 1.87
C ASP A 67 -1.56 8.09 3.31
N THR A 68 -1.48 9.42 3.43
CA THR A 68 -1.47 10.11 4.73
C THR A 68 -2.66 11.05 4.85
N GLU A 69 -2.49 12.30 4.41
CA GLU A 69 -3.46 13.37 4.43
C GLU A 69 -3.29 14.26 3.20
N ALA A 70 -4.38 14.88 2.76
CA ALA A 70 -4.42 15.59 1.48
C ALA A 70 -3.86 14.71 0.34
N SER A 71 -3.15 15.29 -0.62
CA SER A 71 -2.55 14.56 -1.74
C SER A 71 -1.14 14.04 -1.43
N LYS A 72 -0.92 13.54 -0.20
CA LYS A 72 0.40 13.12 0.26
C LYS A 72 0.47 11.65 0.62
N ALA A 73 1.61 11.03 0.31
CA ALA A 73 1.87 9.63 0.56
C ALA A 73 3.33 9.41 0.94
N TYR A 74 3.61 8.34 1.68
CA TYR A 74 4.96 7.78 1.76
C TYR A 74 5.10 6.68 0.71
N VAL A 75 6.24 6.67 0.03
CA VAL A 75 6.61 5.66 -0.96
C VAL A 75 7.95 5.03 -0.57
N PHE A 76 8.10 3.74 -0.84
CA PHE A 76 9.24 2.93 -0.42
C PHE A 76 9.83 2.20 -1.63
N SER A 77 11.14 2.00 -1.59
CA SER A 77 11.85 1.07 -2.45
C SER A 77 13.02 0.52 -1.65
N THR A 78 12.97 -0.77 -1.31
CA THR A 78 13.90 -1.45 -0.41
C THR A 78 13.98 -0.73 0.95
N LYS A 79 15.18 -0.36 1.42
CA LYS A 79 15.41 0.35 2.67
C LYS A 79 15.13 1.86 2.61
N TYR A 80 14.74 2.39 1.46
CA TYR A 80 14.62 3.82 1.26
C TYR A 80 13.16 4.25 1.14
N CYS A 81 12.87 5.45 1.62
CA CYS A 81 11.53 6.04 1.56
C CYS A 81 11.57 7.55 1.33
N ALA A 82 10.47 8.07 0.80
CA ALA A 82 10.25 9.49 0.58
C ALA A 82 8.81 9.84 0.92
N TYR A 83 8.62 11.05 1.43
CA TYR A 83 7.31 11.66 1.59
C TYR A 83 7.03 12.54 0.37
N ILE A 84 5.93 12.30 -0.32
CA ILE A 84 5.62 12.97 -1.58
C ILE A 84 4.27 13.67 -1.51
N ASP A 85 4.13 14.74 -2.28
CA ASP A 85 2.83 15.21 -2.80
C ASP A 85 2.69 14.60 -4.19
N TYR A 86 1.69 13.74 -4.40
CA TYR A 86 1.50 13.03 -5.66
C TYR A 86 0.62 13.81 -6.65
N ALA A 87 0.13 15.01 -6.30
CA ALA A 87 -0.55 15.96 -7.17
C ALA A 87 -1.51 15.31 -8.20
N PRO A 88 -2.62 14.68 -7.76
CA PRO A 88 -3.37 13.72 -8.56
C PRO A 88 -3.86 14.29 -9.89
N ALA A 89 -3.76 13.47 -10.94
CA ALA A 89 -4.11 13.81 -12.32
C ALA A 89 -3.32 15.00 -12.92
N THR A 90 -2.16 15.32 -12.34
CA THR A 90 -1.18 16.26 -12.90
C THR A 90 0.21 15.64 -12.88
N THR A 91 1.23 16.36 -13.37
CA THR A 91 2.65 15.98 -13.31
C THR A 91 3.45 16.95 -12.43
N ASN A 92 2.79 17.62 -11.49
CA ASN A 92 3.38 18.60 -10.57
C ASN A 92 3.71 17.98 -9.21
N ASP A 93 3.90 16.66 -9.17
CA ASP A 93 4.29 15.92 -7.98
C ASP A 93 5.64 16.41 -7.44
N LYS A 94 5.84 16.26 -6.14
CA LYS A 94 7.02 16.74 -5.45
C LYS A 94 7.44 15.78 -4.36
N ILE A 95 8.74 15.61 -4.21
CA ILE A 95 9.33 15.06 -2.99
C ILE A 95 9.30 16.16 -1.92
N LEU A 96 8.56 15.92 -0.85
CA LEU A 96 8.44 16.81 0.31
C LEU A 96 9.53 16.52 1.37
N SER A 97 9.95 15.27 1.48
CA SER A 97 11.00 14.83 2.39
C SER A 97 11.67 13.56 1.89
N GLY A 98 12.96 13.40 2.15
CA GLY A 98 13.78 12.34 1.57
C GLY A 98 14.24 12.65 0.14
N PRO A 99 14.73 11.65 -0.61
CA PRO A 99 14.80 10.24 -0.23
C PRO A 99 15.78 9.99 0.93
N SER A 100 15.41 9.15 1.90
CA SER A 100 16.25 8.76 3.04
C SER A 100 15.94 7.32 3.45
N THR A 101 16.74 6.74 4.34
CA THR A 101 16.47 5.37 4.81
C THR A 101 15.25 5.32 5.72
N ILE A 102 14.61 4.15 5.80
CA ILE A 102 13.47 3.92 6.70
C ILE A 102 13.86 4.24 8.15
N ALA A 103 15.05 3.82 8.60
CA ALA A 103 15.54 4.10 9.95
C ALA A 103 15.76 5.60 10.23
N GLU A 104 16.07 6.42 9.23
CA GLU A 104 16.22 7.87 9.40
C GLU A 104 14.85 8.57 9.48
N ILE A 105 13.91 8.18 8.63
CA ILE A 105 12.57 8.79 8.59
C ILE A 105 11.71 8.31 9.76
N PHE A 106 11.80 7.03 10.12
CA PHE A 106 11.07 6.38 11.20
C PHE A 106 12.04 5.71 12.18
N PRO A 107 12.65 6.46 13.11
CA PRO A 107 13.67 5.94 14.03
C PRO A 107 13.21 4.75 14.88
N GLY A 108 11.91 4.65 15.18
CA GLY A 108 11.33 3.51 15.89
C GLY A 108 11.41 2.18 15.12
N LEU A 109 11.68 2.21 13.81
CA LEU A 109 11.86 1.01 12.98
C LEU A 109 13.32 0.57 12.87
N LYS A 110 14.27 1.33 13.42
CA LYS A 110 15.69 0.97 13.40
C LYS A 110 15.96 -0.31 14.19
N ASN A 111 16.81 -1.19 13.68
CA ASN A 111 17.12 -2.52 14.22
C ASN A 111 15.91 -3.46 14.30
N THR A 112 14.88 -3.21 13.51
CA THR A 112 13.71 -4.09 13.39
C THR A 112 13.68 -4.75 12.01
N VAL A 113 12.76 -5.70 11.80
CA VAL A 113 12.58 -6.33 10.48
C VAL A 113 12.22 -5.33 9.38
N PHE A 114 11.66 -4.18 9.74
CA PHE A 114 11.21 -3.14 8.82
C PHE A 114 12.33 -2.20 8.34
N GLU A 115 13.50 -2.19 9.01
CA GLU A 115 14.58 -1.24 8.73
C GLU A 115 15.06 -1.29 7.26
N ASN A 116 15.06 -2.48 6.68
CA ASN A 116 15.60 -2.71 5.34
C ASN A 116 14.52 -2.95 4.27
N GLY A 117 13.26 -2.71 4.61
CA GLY A 117 12.13 -2.81 3.69
C GLY A 117 10.83 -3.16 4.38
N ILE A 118 9.75 -2.70 3.79
CA ILE A 118 8.37 -2.94 4.21
C ILE A 118 7.68 -3.59 3.01
N ASP A 119 6.94 -4.67 3.23
CA ASP A 119 6.27 -5.38 2.13
C ASP A 119 4.98 -4.67 1.73
N SER A 120 4.22 -4.16 2.69
CA SER A 120 3.00 -3.40 2.41
C SER A 120 2.59 -2.51 3.56
N ALA A 121 1.73 -1.52 3.29
CA ALA A 121 1.19 -0.64 4.31
C ALA A 121 -0.22 -0.14 3.95
N PHE A 122 -1.06 0.13 4.95
CA PHE A 122 -2.32 0.84 4.72
C PHE A 122 -2.67 1.78 5.86
N ARG A 123 -3.43 2.82 5.51
CA ARG A 123 -3.85 3.88 6.43
C ARG A 123 -4.98 3.42 7.36
N SER A 124 -4.78 3.54 8.67
CA SER A 124 -5.85 3.30 9.67
C SER A 124 -6.92 4.39 9.61
N THR A 125 -8.14 4.08 10.05
CA THR A 125 -9.17 5.11 10.31
C THR A 125 -8.90 5.88 11.61
N LYS A 126 -8.05 5.34 12.50
CA LYS A 126 -7.72 5.96 13.78
C LYS A 126 -6.58 6.97 13.66
N GLY A 127 -6.84 8.19 14.10
CA GLY A 127 -5.83 9.24 14.26
C GLY A 127 -4.95 9.38 13.03
N LYS A 128 -3.63 9.29 13.21
CA LYS A 128 -2.60 9.27 12.15
C LYS A 128 -1.88 7.92 12.07
N GLU A 129 -2.57 6.85 12.45
CA GLU A 129 -2.00 5.50 12.47
C GLU A 129 -1.94 4.87 11.06
N VAL A 130 -0.89 4.08 10.83
CA VAL A 130 -0.66 3.29 9.62
C VAL A 130 -0.19 1.91 10.03
N TYR A 131 -0.76 0.88 9.43
CA TYR A 131 -0.31 -0.50 9.57
C TYR A 131 0.81 -0.76 8.57
N LEU A 132 1.92 -1.35 9.02
CA LEU A 132 3.06 -1.75 8.20
C LEU A 132 3.26 -3.26 8.32
N PHE A 133 3.53 -3.93 7.21
CA PHE A 133 3.69 -5.39 7.13
C PHE A 133 5.06 -5.77 6.59
N LYS A 134 5.67 -6.81 7.16
CA LYS A 134 6.94 -7.39 6.72
C LYS A 134 7.02 -8.86 7.10
N GLY A 135 7.07 -9.75 6.11
CA GLY A 135 6.93 -11.18 6.32
C GLY A 135 5.64 -11.49 7.08
N ASN A 136 5.69 -12.36 8.07
CA ASN A 136 4.54 -12.66 8.93
C ASN A 136 4.33 -11.63 10.06
N GLN A 137 5.07 -10.52 10.09
CA GLN A 137 5.00 -9.51 11.14
C GLN A 137 4.30 -8.23 10.67
N TYR A 138 3.66 -7.55 11.61
CA TYR A 138 3.11 -6.21 11.40
C TYR A 138 3.43 -5.30 12.59
N THR A 139 3.36 -4.00 12.35
CA THR A 139 3.39 -2.99 13.40
C THR A 139 2.50 -1.81 13.01
N ARG A 140 2.28 -0.89 13.94
CA ARG A 140 1.63 0.40 13.67
C ARG A 140 2.59 1.54 13.93
N ILE A 141 2.48 2.58 13.12
CA ILE A 141 3.15 3.87 13.37
C ILE A 141 2.13 5.00 13.33
N ALA A 142 2.42 6.07 14.05
CA ALA A 142 1.79 7.37 13.84
C ALA A 142 2.71 8.20 12.92
N TYR A 143 2.27 8.52 11.69
CA TYR A 143 3.17 9.10 10.68
C TYR A 143 3.56 10.55 10.93
N ASP A 144 2.84 11.27 11.78
CA ASP A 144 3.13 12.65 12.18
C ASP A 144 4.23 12.72 13.23
N SER A 145 4.11 11.93 14.29
CA SER A 145 5.10 11.83 15.38
C SER A 145 6.24 10.87 15.04
N LYS A 146 6.08 10.06 13.98
CA LYS A 146 7.02 9.04 13.51
C LYS A 146 7.32 7.97 14.57
N GLN A 147 6.39 7.76 15.50
CA GLN A 147 6.52 6.81 16.61
C GLN A 147 5.78 5.51 16.32
N LEU A 148 6.28 4.41 16.89
CA LEU A 148 5.56 3.14 16.96
C LEU A 148 4.32 3.28 17.86
N VAL A 149 3.24 2.60 17.47
CA VAL A 149 2.02 2.48 18.26
C VAL A 149 1.83 1.01 18.65
N GLY A 150 2.29 0.68 19.86
CA GLY A 150 2.35 -0.70 20.35
C GLY A 150 3.62 -1.44 19.90
N ASN A 151 3.57 -2.77 19.97
CA ASN A 151 4.69 -3.65 19.66
C ASN A 151 4.56 -4.25 18.25
N ILE A 152 5.69 -4.70 17.70
CA ILE A 152 5.71 -5.57 16.51
C ILE A 152 5.13 -6.93 16.90
N ARG A 153 4.19 -7.44 16.11
CA ARG A 153 3.46 -8.70 16.37
C ARG A 153 3.31 -9.51 15.09
N ASN A 154 2.90 -10.77 15.20
CA ASN A 154 2.54 -11.53 14.00
C ASN A 154 1.21 -11.03 13.43
N ILE A 155 1.03 -11.14 12.13
CA ILE A 155 -0.21 -10.76 11.44
C ILE A 155 -1.41 -11.47 12.05
N ALA A 156 -1.33 -12.79 12.25
CA ALA A 156 -2.44 -13.57 12.83
C ALA A 156 -2.80 -13.18 14.28
N ASP A 157 -1.90 -12.54 15.02
CA ASP A 157 -2.20 -12.05 16.37
C ASP A 157 -2.97 -10.71 16.33
N GLY A 158 -2.75 -9.91 15.29
CA GLY A 158 -3.38 -8.62 15.09
C GLY A 158 -4.63 -8.66 14.23
N PHE A 159 -4.70 -9.63 13.32
CA PHE A 159 -5.78 -9.86 12.38
C PHE A 159 -6.13 -11.36 12.44
N PRO A 160 -6.82 -11.83 13.49
CA PRO A 160 -7.13 -13.25 13.67
C PRO A 160 -7.88 -13.85 12.47
N VAL A 161 -8.63 -13.02 11.76
CA VAL A 161 -9.37 -13.40 10.54
C VAL A 161 -8.46 -13.81 9.36
N LEU A 162 -7.17 -13.42 9.39
CA LEU A 162 -6.19 -13.79 8.36
C LEU A 162 -5.44 -15.08 8.69
N LYS A 163 -5.66 -15.67 9.86
CA LYS A 163 -5.05 -16.94 10.25
C LYS A 163 -5.47 -18.07 9.30
N ASP A 164 -4.56 -18.97 8.98
CA ASP A 164 -4.74 -20.08 8.06
C ASP A 164 -5.07 -19.66 6.61
N THR A 165 -4.96 -18.35 6.30
CA THR A 165 -5.07 -17.83 4.94
C THR A 165 -3.69 -17.63 4.33
N ILE A 166 -3.64 -17.37 3.03
CA ILE A 166 -2.38 -17.02 2.35
C ILE A 166 -1.72 -15.76 2.94
N PHE A 167 -2.47 -14.87 3.58
CA PHE A 167 -2.00 -13.58 4.11
C PHE A 167 -1.30 -13.69 5.47
N GLU A 168 -1.46 -14.80 6.20
CA GLU A 168 -0.82 -15.01 7.51
C GLU A 168 0.71 -14.87 7.45
N SER A 169 1.31 -15.33 6.35
CA SER A 169 2.76 -15.31 6.14
C SER A 169 3.27 -14.04 5.45
N GLY A 170 2.41 -13.04 5.22
CA GLY A 170 2.76 -11.75 4.63
C GLY A 170 1.81 -11.27 3.55
N ILE A 171 1.95 -10.00 3.19
CA ILE A 171 1.06 -9.26 2.29
C ILE A 171 1.96 -8.52 1.29
N ASP A 172 1.73 -8.71 0.00
CA ASP A 172 2.58 -8.14 -1.06
C ASP A 172 2.25 -6.68 -1.35
N ALA A 173 0.98 -6.29 -1.19
CA ALA A 173 0.52 -4.91 -1.28
C ALA A 173 -0.81 -4.76 -0.53
N CYS A 174 -1.12 -3.55 -0.07
CA CYS A 174 -2.44 -3.25 0.48
C CYS A 174 -2.75 -1.76 0.37
N PHE A 175 -4.03 -1.40 0.47
CA PHE A 175 -4.47 -0.01 0.62
C PHE A 175 -5.78 0.07 1.40
N ALA A 176 -6.01 1.21 2.05
CA ALA A 176 -7.27 1.49 2.74
C ALA A 176 -8.34 1.93 1.73
N SER A 177 -9.57 1.47 1.88
CA SER A 177 -10.68 1.90 1.04
C SER A 177 -11.12 3.34 1.36
N HIS A 178 -11.90 3.92 0.45
CA HIS A 178 -12.74 5.08 0.74
C HIS A 178 -13.94 4.70 1.61
N ASN A 179 -14.39 3.44 1.55
CA ASN A 179 -15.32 2.91 2.54
C ASN A 179 -14.64 2.87 3.91
N GLU A 180 -15.34 3.38 4.92
CA GLU A 180 -14.82 3.45 6.28
C GLU A 180 -14.44 2.06 6.80
N SER A 181 -13.23 1.98 7.36
CA SER A 181 -12.69 0.76 7.96
C SER A 181 -12.64 -0.43 7.01
N GLU A 182 -12.57 -0.23 5.69
CA GLU A 182 -12.29 -1.30 4.73
C GLU A 182 -10.86 -1.20 4.20
N ALA A 183 -10.21 -2.34 3.94
CA ALA A 183 -8.91 -2.40 3.28
C ALA A 183 -8.84 -3.57 2.31
N TYR A 184 -7.97 -3.47 1.30
CA TYR A 184 -7.70 -4.52 0.34
C TYR A 184 -6.28 -5.03 0.55
N LEU A 185 -6.12 -6.35 0.66
CA LEU A 185 -4.84 -7.01 0.84
C LEU A 185 -4.56 -7.89 -0.38
N PHE A 186 -3.36 -7.82 -0.93
CA PHE A 186 -2.95 -8.53 -2.15
C PHE A 186 -1.77 -9.45 -1.85
N LYS A 187 -1.79 -10.65 -2.43
CA LYS A 187 -0.69 -11.62 -2.34
C LYS A 187 -0.66 -12.54 -3.56
N GLY A 188 0.46 -12.56 -4.25
CA GLY A 188 0.62 -13.27 -5.52
C GLY A 188 -0.40 -12.77 -6.54
N GLU A 189 -1.27 -13.67 -6.98
CA GLU A 189 -2.36 -13.39 -7.92
C GLU A 189 -3.73 -13.25 -7.24
N ASN A 190 -3.78 -13.26 -5.90
CA ASN A 190 -5.02 -13.24 -5.13
C ASN A 190 -5.12 -11.95 -4.29
N TYR A 191 -6.34 -11.62 -3.90
CA TYR A 191 -6.62 -10.55 -2.96
C TYR A 191 -7.79 -10.91 -2.03
N VAL A 192 -7.92 -10.17 -0.94
CA VAL A 192 -9.10 -10.18 -0.09
C VAL A 192 -9.44 -8.76 0.34
N ARG A 193 -10.72 -8.50 0.56
CA ARG A 193 -11.19 -7.27 1.19
C ARG A 193 -11.52 -7.57 2.65
N ILE A 194 -11.08 -6.71 3.55
CA ILE A 194 -11.38 -6.81 4.98
C ILE A 194 -12.15 -5.58 5.44
N LYS A 195 -12.97 -5.74 6.47
CA LYS A 195 -13.38 -4.65 7.34
C LYS A 195 -12.57 -4.76 8.63
N PHE A 196 -11.78 -3.74 8.94
CA PHE A 196 -10.85 -3.77 10.05
C PHE A 196 -11.33 -2.95 11.26
N ASP A 197 -11.01 -3.42 12.46
CA ASP A 197 -11.29 -2.74 13.72
C ASP A 197 -10.00 -2.09 14.26
N SER A 198 -9.93 -0.76 14.19
CA SER A 198 -8.77 0.00 14.66
C SER A 198 -8.59 -0.01 16.18
N ASP A 199 -9.63 -0.36 16.94
CA ASP A 199 -9.66 -0.35 18.39
C ASP A 199 -9.61 -1.76 19.02
N GLY A 200 -9.72 -2.81 18.20
CA GLY A 200 -9.84 -4.19 18.64
C GLY A 200 -9.22 -5.21 17.70
N TYR A 201 -9.87 -6.39 17.62
CA TYR A 201 -9.45 -7.55 16.82
C TYR A 201 -10.64 -8.20 16.08
N ASP A 202 -11.76 -7.48 15.99
CA ASP A 202 -13.02 -7.96 15.41
C ASP A 202 -13.06 -7.75 13.89
N ASP A 203 -11.91 -7.89 13.23
CA ASP A 203 -11.79 -7.78 11.77
C ASP A 203 -12.58 -8.89 11.08
N ILE A 204 -13.20 -8.58 9.95
CA ILE A 204 -13.95 -9.56 9.15
C ILE A 204 -13.51 -9.54 7.69
N LEU A 205 -13.53 -10.72 7.05
CA LEU A 205 -13.38 -10.81 5.59
C LEU A 205 -14.69 -10.39 4.94
N LEU A 206 -14.60 -9.52 3.94
CA LEU A 206 -15.70 -9.08 3.10
C LEU A 206 -15.70 -9.87 1.78
N GLY A 207 -15.97 -11.18 1.90
CA GLY A 207 -15.91 -12.15 0.80
C GLY A 207 -14.73 -13.11 0.93
N ASP A 208 -14.63 -14.04 -0.02
CA ASP A 208 -13.56 -15.03 -0.08
C ASP A 208 -12.27 -14.45 -0.66
N VAL A 209 -11.15 -15.11 -0.38
CA VAL A 209 -9.89 -14.86 -1.10
C VAL A 209 -10.11 -15.17 -2.58
N THR A 210 -9.96 -14.15 -3.43
CA THR A 210 -10.37 -14.19 -4.83
C THR A 210 -9.18 -13.83 -5.73
N PRO A 211 -9.05 -14.41 -6.94
CA PRO A 211 -8.07 -13.96 -7.91
C PRO A 211 -8.22 -12.47 -8.22
N ILE A 212 -7.11 -11.74 -8.30
CA ILE A 212 -7.08 -10.29 -8.59
C ILE A 212 -7.84 -10.01 -9.89
N LEU A 213 -7.61 -10.80 -10.93
CA LEU A 213 -8.22 -10.58 -12.25
C LEU A 213 -9.72 -10.89 -12.30
N ASP A 214 -10.29 -11.55 -11.28
CA ASP A 214 -11.72 -11.79 -11.19
C ASP A 214 -12.43 -10.66 -10.43
N GLY A 215 -11.80 -10.14 -9.37
CA GLY A 215 -12.29 -8.96 -8.67
C GLY A 215 -12.03 -7.63 -9.39
N TRP A 216 -10.95 -7.57 -10.15
CA TRP A 216 -10.46 -6.38 -10.86
C TRP A 216 -10.29 -6.70 -12.36
N PRO A 217 -11.38 -7.01 -13.08
CA PRO A 217 -11.30 -7.46 -14.47
C PRO A 217 -10.71 -6.40 -15.40
N CYS A 218 -10.75 -5.12 -15.03
CA CYS A 218 -10.10 -4.05 -15.78
C CYS A 218 -8.57 -4.22 -15.87
N LEU A 219 -7.95 -4.99 -14.98
CA LEU A 219 -6.51 -5.28 -14.98
C LEU A 219 -6.11 -6.45 -15.89
N ARG A 220 -7.08 -7.14 -16.52
CA ARG A 220 -6.80 -8.21 -17.48
C ARG A 220 -6.05 -7.65 -18.69
N GLY A 221 -4.97 -8.31 -19.08
CA GLY A 221 -4.08 -7.83 -20.14
C GLY A 221 -3.09 -6.74 -19.70
N ILE A 222 -3.14 -6.31 -18.44
CA ILE A 222 -2.14 -5.43 -17.81
C ILE A 222 -1.29 -6.23 -16.82
N LEU A 223 -1.94 -7.05 -15.99
CA LEU A 223 -1.26 -7.92 -15.02
C LEU A 223 -1.21 -9.38 -15.51
N PRO A 224 -0.14 -10.14 -15.17
CA PRO A 224 1.09 -9.64 -14.55
C PRO A 224 1.93 -8.82 -15.54
N VAL A 225 2.66 -7.82 -15.06
CA VAL A 225 3.61 -7.07 -15.90
C VAL A 225 4.86 -7.93 -16.10
N ASN A 226 5.18 -8.24 -17.36
CA ASN A 226 6.40 -8.97 -17.75
C ASN A 226 7.68 -8.15 -17.58
#